data_AF-A0AB38U916-F1
#
_entry.id   AF-A0AB38U916-F1
#
_cell.length_a   1.000
_cell.length_b   1.000
_cell.length_c   1.000
_cell.angle_alpha   90.00
_cell.angle_beta   90.00
_cell.angle_gamma   90.00
#
_symmetry.space_group_name_H-M   'P 1'
#
loop_
_entity.id
_entity.type
_entity.pdbx_description
1 polymer ?
#
loop_
_entity_poly.entity_id
_entity_poly.type
_entity_poly.pdbx_seq_one_letter_code
_entity_poly.pdbx_strand_id
1 'polypeptide(L)'
;MAKETIRRYILKTEKGGWLGEVILTDKKEFYSLTDWGNFNFSWSTPMEIREFILSIDVDYFGRKMYQGVAYQCSNKDMRGYCERFAAKILPALKEAIKQEIKEEEV
;
A
#
# COMPACT_ATOMS: atom_id res chain seq x y z
N MET A 1 6.39 -26.59 6.70
CA MET A 1 5.69 -25.36 6.30
C MET A 1 6.69 -24.54 5.50
N ALA A 2 6.34 -24.09 4.30
CA ALA A 2 7.23 -23.23 3.50
C ALA A 2 7.44 -21.89 4.24
N LYS A 3 8.66 -21.35 4.16
CA LYS A 3 9.01 -20.06 4.78
C LYS A 3 8.35 -18.95 3.96
N GLU A 4 7.51 -18.16 4.61
CA GLU A 4 6.84 -17.00 4.02
C GLU A 4 7.85 -15.85 3.85
N THR A 5 7.87 -15.26 2.67
CA THR A 5 8.67 -14.08 2.36
C THR A 5 7.85 -12.84 2.70
N ILE A 6 8.36 -12.06 3.65
CA ILE A 6 7.75 -10.81 4.11
C ILE A 6 8.66 -9.66 3.68
N ARG A 7 8.11 -8.72 2.92
CA ARG A 7 8.80 -7.50 2.48
C ARG A 7 8.24 -6.30 3.21
N ARG A 8 9.11 -5.54 3.86
CA ARG A 8 8.74 -4.38 4.68
C ARG A 8 9.31 -3.11 4.04
N TYR A 9 8.43 -2.19 3.68
CA TYR A 9 8.78 -0.91 3.07
C TYR A 9 8.48 0.23 4.04
N ILE A 10 9.52 0.94 4.46
CA ILE A 10 9.39 2.18 5.24
C ILE A 10 9.38 3.35 4.25
N LEU A 11 8.21 3.92 4.04
CA LEU A 11 7.99 4.96 3.03
C LEU A 11 8.23 6.34 3.63
N LYS A 12 8.91 7.20 2.85
CA LYS A 12 9.25 8.57 3.23
C LYS A 12 8.86 9.53 2.12
N THR A 13 8.54 10.76 2.52
CA THR A 13 8.42 11.91 1.61
C THR A 13 9.76 12.23 0.96
N GLU A 14 9.75 13.02 -0.11
CA GLU A 14 10.97 13.55 -0.73
C GLU A 14 11.88 14.30 0.25
N LYS A 15 11.29 14.93 1.29
CA LYS A 15 12.02 15.65 2.34
C LYS A 15 12.44 14.76 3.52
N GLY A 16 12.25 13.44 3.42
CA GLY A 16 12.66 12.47 4.44
C GLY A 16 11.69 12.28 5.61
N GLY A 17 10.59 13.03 5.68
CA GLY A 17 9.52 12.79 6.66
C GLY A 17 8.81 11.46 6.43
N TRP A 18 8.39 10.78 7.49
CA TRP A 18 7.72 9.47 7.43
C TRP A 18 6.34 9.59 6.76
N LEU A 19 6.06 8.71 5.79
CA LEU A 19 4.74 8.60 5.15
C LEU A 19 3.93 7.45 5.75
N GLY A 20 4.61 6.34 6.02
CA GLY A 20 3.96 5.12 6.43
C GLY A 20 4.88 3.92 6.29
N GLU A 21 4.34 2.80 6.70
CA GLU A 21 4.94 1.50 6.55
C GLU A 21 3.98 0.59 5.77
N VAL A 22 4.52 -0.16 4.82
CA VAL A 22 3.78 -1.16 4.06
C VAL A 22 4.48 -2.51 4.19
N ILE A 23 3.69 -3.56 4.42
CA ILE A 23 4.16 -4.94 4.41
C ILE A 23 3.46 -5.68 3.27
N LEU A 24 4.26 -6.33 2.43
CA LEU A 24 3.79 -7.21 1.36
C LEU A 24 4.25 -8.64 1.64
N THR A 25 3.37 -9.62 1.46
CA THR A 25 3.69 -11.05 1.65
C THR A 25 3.59 -11.82 0.34
N ASP A 26 4.38 -12.88 0.18
CA ASP A 26 4.26 -13.80 -0.96
C ASP A 26 2.92 -14.56 -0.99
N LYS A 27 2.17 -14.56 0.12
CA LYS A 27 0.76 -14.95 0.21
C LYS A 27 -0.22 -13.92 -0.38
N LYS A 28 0.31 -12.89 -1.03
CA LYS A 28 -0.45 -11.90 -1.82
C LYS A 28 -1.26 -10.94 -0.96
N GLU A 29 -0.72 -10.61 0.22
CA GLU A 29 -1.36 -9.73 1.19
C GLU A 29 -0.64 -8.39 1.23
N PHE A 30 -1.42 -7.34 1.47
CA PHE A 30 -0.96 -5.98 1.72
C PHE A 30 -1.41 -5.56 3.11
N TYR A 31 -0.50 -4.97 3.86
CA TYR A 31 -0.77 -4.30 5.13
C TYR A 31 -0.14 -2.92 5.10
N SER A 32 -0.79 -1.96 5.77
CA SER A 32 -0.27 -0.61 5.88
C SER A 32 -0.56 0.03 7.22
N LEU A 33 0.39 0.84 7.66
CA LEU A 33 0.30 1.73 8.81
C LEU A 33 0.75 3.12 8.35
N THR A 34 -0.04 4.15 8.62
CA THR A 34 0.28 5.53 8.25
C THR A 34 0.00 6.51 9.37
N ASP A 35 0.69 7.65 9.37
CA ASP A 35 0.52 8.71 10.39
C ASP A 35 -0.76 9.54 10.18
N TRP A 36 -1.51 9.29 9.12
CA TRP A 36 -2.72 10.04 8.80
C TRP A 36 -3.92 9.50 9.56
N GLY A 37 -3.96 9.81 10.85
CA GLY A 37 -5.09 9.48 11.73
C GLY A 37 -5.14 8.00 12.14
N ASN A 38 -3.98 7.33 12.23
CA ASN A 38 -3.87 5.89 12.50
C ASN A 38 -4.63 5.03 11.48
N PHE A 39 -4.72 5.49 10.23
CA PHE A 39 -5.43 4.75 9.20
C PHE A 39 -4.61 3.55 8.77
N ASN A 40 -5.08 2.38 9.20
CA ASN A 40 -4.53 1.08 8.87
C ASN A 40 -5.44 0.40 7.85
N PHE A 41 -4.85 -0.20 6.83
CA PHE A 41 -5.61 -0.90 5.81
C PHE A 41 -4.90 -2.18 5.39
N SER A 42 -5.68 -3.25 5.27
CA SER A 42 -5.22 -4.54 4.79
C SER A 42 -6.19 -5.14 3.78
N TRP A 43 -5.63 -5.90 2.85
CA TRP A 43 -6.36 -6.55 1.75
C TRP A 43 -5.45 -7.58 1.07
N SER A 44 -6.06 -8.46 0.28
CA SER A 44 -5.34 -9.42 -0.53
C SER A 44 -5.69 -9.30 -2.02
N THR A 45 -4.87 -9.94 -2.84
CA THR A 45 -5.03 -10.01 -4.30
C THR A 45 -4.80 -11.44 -4.80
N PRO A 46 -5.43 -11.88 -5.90
CA PRO A 46 -5.14 -13.19 -6.48
C PRO A 46 -3.81 -13.24 -7.26
N MET A 47 -3.23 -12.08 -7.59
CA MET A 47 -1.99 -11.94 -8.37
C MET A 47 -0.74 -11.92 -7.48
N GLU A 48 0.45 -12.00 -8.05
CA GLU A 48 1.67 -11.65 -7.31
C GLU A 48 1.56 -10.19 -6.84
N ILE A 49 1.90 -9.93 -5.57
CA ILE A 49 1.55 -8.66 -4.92
C ILE A 49 2.35 -7.48 -5.45
N ARG A 50 3.64 -7.63 -5.76
CA ARG A 50 4.48 -6.54 -6.28
C ARG A 50 4.03 -6.14 -7.68
N GLU A 51 3.80 -7.10 -8.57
CA GLU A 51 3.24 -6.91 -9.91
C GLU A 51 1.88 -6.22 -9.85
N PHE A 52 1.01 -6.70 -8.96
CA PHE A 52 -0.30 -6.10 -8.75
C PHE A 52 -0.19 -4.64 -8.34
N ILE A 53 0.61 -4.33 -7.30
CA ILE A 53 0.82 -2.95 -6.84
C ILE A 53 1.40 -2.07 -7.95
N LEU A 54 2.34 -2.57 -8.75
CA LEU A 54 2.92 -1.82 -9.88
C LEU A 54 1.89 -1.54 -10.98
N SER A 55 0.91 -2.43 -11.18
CA SER A 55 -0.11 -2.31 -12.24
C SER A 55 -1.26 -1.34 -11.93
N ILE A 56 -1.61 -1.15 -10.65
CA ILE A 56 -2.79 -0.34 -10.27
C ILE A 56 -2.48 1.16 -10.24
N ASP A 57 -3.48 2.01 -10.42
CA ASP A 57 -3.36 3.45 -10.26
C ASP A 57 -3.90 3.93 -8.90
N VAL A 58 -3.74 5.24 -8.64
CA VAL A 58 -4.17 5.88 -7.39
C VAL A 58 -5.69 5.79 -7.23
N ASP A 59 -6.44 5.93 -8.31
CA ASP A 59 -7.91 5.94 -8.29
C ASP A 59 -8.47 4.56 -7.93
N TYR A 60 -7.92 3.51 -8.54
CA TYR A 60 -8.25 2.12 -8.22
C TYR A 60 -7.94 1.83 -6.75
N PHE A 61 -6.75 2.22 -6.29
CA PHE A 61 -6.33 1.93 -4.93
C PHE A 61 -7.23 2.65 -3.91
N GLY A 62 -7.46 3.95 -4.07
CA GLY A 62 -8.36 4.72 -3.20
C GLY A 62 -9.78 4.16 -3.19
N ARG A 63 -10.29 3.75 -4.35
CA ARG A 63 -11.62 3.11 -4.46
C ARG A 63 -11.69 1.78 -3.73
N LYS A 64 -10.67 0.93 -3.88
CA LYS A 64 -10.61 -0.37 -3.19
C LYS A 64 -10.54 -0.19 -1.67
N MET A 65 -9.76 0.77 -1.20
CA MET A 65 -9.73 1.14 0.22
C MET A 65 -11.10 1.56 0.72
N TYR A 66 -11.74 2.50 0.02
CA TYR A 66 -13.07 2.99 0.40
C TYR A 66 -14.10 1.85 0.42
N GLN A 67 -14.10 0.97 -0.59
CA GLN A 67 -14.97 -0.21 -0.61
C GLN A 67 -14.74 -1.14 0.58
N GLY A 68 -13.49 -1.32 1.01
CA GLY A 68 -13.14 -2.14 2.16
C GLY A 68 -13.62 -1.60 3.50
N VAL A 69 -13.70 -0.27 3.65
CA VAL A 69 -14.11 0.39 4.90
C VAL A 69 -15.53 0.95 4.88
N ALA A 70 -16.19 0.99 3.71
CA ALA A 70 -17.50 1.62 3.55
C ALA A 70 -18.58 1.02 4.45
N TYR A 71 -18.51 -0.28 4.75
CA TYR A 71 -19.45 -0.90 5.68
C TYR A 71 -19.30 -0.36 7.11
N GLN A 72 -18.09 -0.01 7.51
CA GLN A 72 -17.77 0.47 8.87
C GLN A 72 -17.92 1.98 9.00
N CYS A 73 -17.57 2.74 7.95
CA CYS A 73 -17.42 4.20 8.00
C CYS A 73 -17.78 4.89 6.67
N SER A 74 -18.95 4.61 6.09
CA SER A 74 -19.40 5.24 4.83
C SER A 74 -19.86 6.70 5.03
N ASN A 75 -18.89 7.61 5.09
CA ASN A 75 -19.15 9.04 4.94
C ASN A 75 -18.24 9.65 3.84
N LYS A 76 -18.59 10.85 3.38
CA LYS A 76 -17.85 11.56 2.33
C LYS A 76 -16.40 11.86 2.75
N ASP A 77 -16.16 12.06 4.04
CA ASP A 77 -14.82 12.35 4.57
C ASP A 77 -13.91 11.13 4.45
N MET A 78 -14.43 9.93 4.69
CA MET A 78 -13.70 8.67 4.57
C MET A 78 -13.19 8.43 3.16
N ARG A 79 -14.00 8.77 2.15
CA ARG A 79 -13.57 8.72 0.75
C ARG A 79 -12.37 9.64 0.50
N GLY A 80 -12.41 10.86 1.02
CA GLY A 80 -11.30 11.80 0.93
C GLY A 80 -10.03 11.30 1.63
N TYR A 81 -10.15 10.64 2.78
CA TYR A 81 -9.00 10.01 3.45
C TYR A 81 -8.39 8.87 2.64
N CYS A 82 -9.21 7.98 2.04
CA CYS A 82 -8.74 6.92 1.17
C CYS A 82 -8.03 7.46 -0.09
N GLU A 83 -8.59 8.50 -0.73
CA GLU A 83 -7.99 9.15 -1.90
C GLU A 83 -6.64 9.79 -1.54
N ARG A 84 -6.55 10.49 -0.39
CA ARG A 84 -5.29 11.07 0.10
C ARG A 84 -4.24 10.00 0.42
N PHE A 85 -4.63 8.93 1.08
CA PHE A 85 -3.74 7.81 1.36
C PHE A 85 -3.17 7.26 0.06
N ALA A 86 -4.03 6.94 -0.92
CA ALA A 86 -3.60 6.34 -2.17
C ALA A 86 -2.64 7.25 -2.95
N ALA A 87 -2.92 8.56 -2.99
CA ALA A 87 -2.10 9.55 -3.68
C ALA A 87 -0.70 9.72 -3.07
N LYS A 88 -0.53 9.39 -1.79
CA LYS A 88 0.76 9.54 -1.09
C LYS A 88 1.54 8.23 -1.00
N ILE A 89 0.86 7.12 -0.72
CA ILE A 89 1.51 5.82 -0.48
C ILE A 89 1.85 5.12 -1.79
N LEU A 90 0.94 5.10 -2.75
CA LEU A 90 1.15 4.31 -3.96
C LEU A 90 2.40 4.72 -4.75
N PRO A 91 2.66 6.02 -5.01
CA PRO A 91 3.85 6.40 -5.77
C PRO A 91 5.13 6.01 -5.04
N ALA A 92 5.21 6.31 -3.73
CA ALA A 92 6.37 5.97 -2.91
C ALA A 92 6.61 4.46 -2.85
N LEU A 93 5.54 3.67 -2.70
CA LEU A 93 5.61 2.22 -2.67
C LEU A 93 6.06 1.64 -4.01
N LYS A 94 5.52 2.13 -5.13
CA LYS A 94 5.93 1.68 -6.46
C LYS A 94 7.42 1.92 -6.71
N GLU A 95 7.94 3.09 -6.33
CA GLU A 95 9.37 3.38 -6.47
C GLU A 95 10.22 2.47 -5.58
N ALA A 96 9.81 2.23 -4.34
CA ALA A 96 10.51 1.32 -3.44
C ALA A 96 10.56 -0.13 -3.98
N ILE A 97 9.44 -0.63 -4.52
CA ILE A 97 9.37 -1.96 -5.15
C ILE A 97 10.29 -2.04 -6.37
N LYS A 98 10.24 -1.02 -7.26
CA LYS A 98 11.12 -0.99 -8.45
C LYS A 98 12.59 -0.96 -8.07
N GLN A 99 12.95 -0.24 -7.02
CA GLN A 99 14.33 -0.18 -6.54
C GLN A 99 14.77 -1.55 -6.01
N GLU A 100 13.97 -2.19 -5.17
CA GLU A 100 14.26 -3.53 -4.65
C GLU A 100 14.42 -4.56 -5.78
N ILE A 101 13.53 -4.57 -6.77
CA ILE A 101 13.64 -5.49 -7.93
C ILE A 101 14.95 -5.27 -8.69
N LYS A 102 15.35 -4.01 -8.91
CA LYS A 102 16.64 -3.69 -9.55
C LYS A 102 17.82 -4.17 -8.71
N GLU A 103 17.74 -4.09 -7.38
CA GLU A 103 18.78 -4.58 -6.47
C GLU A 103 18.81 -6.12 -6.41
N GLU A 104 17.69 -6.80 -6.63
CA GLU A 104 17.60 -8.28 -6.74
C GLU A 104 18.21 -8.82 -8.06
N GLU A 105 18.26 -8.00 -9.13
CA GLU A 105 18.80 -8.37 -10.45
C GLU A 105 20.32 -8.20 -10.60
N VAL A 106 20.98 -7.56 -9.63
CA VAL A 106 22.44 -7.26 -9.60
C VAL A 106 23.20 -8.30 -8.79
#